data_AF-A0AAV2ZPY6-F1
#
_entry.id   AF-A0AAV2ZPY6-F1
#
_cell.length_a   1.000
_cell.length_b   1.000
_cell.length_c   1.000
_cell.angle_alpha   90.00
_cell.angle_beta   90.00
_cell.angle_gamma   90.00
#
_symmetry.space_group_name_H-M   'P 1'
#
loop_
_entity.id
_entity.type
_entity.pdbx_description
1 polymer ?
#
loop_
_entity_poly.entity_id
_entity_poly.type
_entity_poly.pdbx_seq_one_letter_code
_entity_poly.pdbx_strand_id
1 'polypeptide(L)'
;MKLLSSADVQRFLHNKYVAILGDSIQRPVNKDLVKILQNGEFRTENQLKGRVRLRYYRTDHHLVRFYFMTHVSSEYIEGVLADFEHGPQPDIVIINSCI
;
A
#
# COMPACT_ATOMS: atom_id res chain seq x y z
N MET A 1 -21.78 2.77 -19.94
CA MET A 1 -20.47 2.72 -19.27
C MET A 1 -20.72 2.69 -17.77
N LYS A 2 -20.35 1.61 -17.06
CA LYS A 2 -20.56 1.50 -15.61
C LYS A 2 -19.43 2.26 -14.90
N LEU A 3 -19.76 3.17 -13.99
CA LEU A 3 -18.80 3.80 -13.10
C LEU A 3 -18.37 2.82 -12.00
N LEU A 4 -17.09 2.81 -11.64
CA LEU A 4 -16.57 1.99 -10.55
C LEU A 4 -17.14 2.48 -9.22
N SER A 5 -17.90 1.63 -8.52
CA SER A 5 -18.47 1.97 -7.20
C SER A 5 -17.57 1.53 -6.06
N SER A 6 -17.75 2.10 -4.86
CA SER A 6 -17.01 1.69 -3.67
C SER A 6 -17.23 0.21 -3.32
N ALA A 7 -18.44 -0.31 -3.54
CA ALA A 7 -18.76 -1.71 -3.32
C ALA A 7 -18.01 -2.64 -4.28
N ASP A 8 -17.81 -2.22 -5.54
CA ASP A 8 -17.00 -2.98 -6.50
C ASP A 8 -15.54 -3.04 -6.03
N VAL A 9 -14.96 -1.93 -5.58
CA VAL A 9 -13.57 -1.88 -5.07
C VAL A 9 -13.38 -2.72 -3.82
N GLN A 10 -14.29 -2.60 -2.83
CA GLN A 10 -14.26 -3.43 -1.62
C GLN A 10 -14.35 -4.92 -1.97
N ARG A 11 -15.23 -5.29 -2.92
CA ARG A 11 -15.35 -6.68 -3.37
C ARG A 11 -14.07 -7.18 -4.06
N PHE A 12 -13.44 -6.36 -4.89
CA PHE A 12 -12.21 -6.75 -5.59
C PHE A 12 -11.01 -6.90 -4.64
N LEU A 13 -10.97 -6.11 -3.57
CA LEU A 13 -9.87 -6.11 -2.61
C LEU A 13 -10.17 -6.90 -1.33
N HIS A 14 -11.30 -7.61 -1.28
CA HIS A 14 -11.69 -8.40 -0.12
C HIS A 14 -10.70 -9.55 0.15
N ASN A 15 -10.22 -9.62 1.39
CA ASN A 15 -9.16 -10.49 1.89
C ASN A 15 -7.87 -10.42 1.07
N LYS A 16 -7.56 -9.25 0.50
CA LYS A 16 -6.33 -9.00 -0.24
C LYS A 16 -5.36 -8.15 0.54
N TYR A 17 -4.09 -8.53 0.45
CA TYR A 17 -2.98 -7.68 0.79
C TYR A 17 -2.47 -6.96 -0.47
N VAL A 18 -2.65 -5.64 -0.50
CA VAL A 18 -2.15 -4.74 -1.54
C VAL A 18 -0.90 -4.00 -1.05
N ALA A 19 0.22 -4.13 -1.75
CA ALA A 19 1.41 -3.31 -1.54
C ALA A 19 1.49 -2.23 -2.63
N ILE A 20 1.56 -0.96 -2.20
CA ILE A 20 1.67 0.20 -3.09
C ILE A 20 3.03 0.84 -2.88
N LEU A 21 3.81 0.86 -3.96
CA LEU A 21 5.17 1.39 -4.04
C LEU A 21 5.11 2.66 -4.90
N GLY A 22 5.38 3.81 -4.28
CA GLY A 22 5.30 5.10 -4.99
C GLY A 22 5.72 6.28 -4.14
N ASP A 23 5.65 7.46 -4.74
CA ASP A 23 6.13 8.71 -4.15
C ASP A 23 4.98 9.57 -3.57
N SER A 24 5.28 10.85 -3.38
CA SER A 24 4.36 11.81 -2.78
C SER A 24 3.22 12.26 -3.72
N ILE A 25 3.40 12.09 -5.03
CA ILE A 25 2.51 12.56 -6.09
C ILE A 25 1.21 11.75 -6.09
N GLN A 26 1.30 10.46 -5.80
CA GLN A 26 0.14 9.56 -5.80
C GLN A 26 -0.57 9.46 -4.45
N ARG A 27 -0.10 10.20 -3.43
CA ARG A 27 -0.74 10.24 -2.11
C ARG A 27 -2.23 10.60 -2.16
N PRO A 28 -2.73 11.50 -3.04
CA PRO A 28 -4.17 11.76 -3.16
C PRO A 28 -4.94 10.50 -3.55
N VAL A 29 -4.51 9.78 -4.59
CA VAL A 29 -5.14 8.53 -5.05
C VAL A 29 -5.11 7.46 -3.96
N ASN A 30 -3.98 7.33 -3.24
CA ASN A 30 -3.86 6.41 -2.11
C ASN A 30 -4.81 6.74 -0.96
N LYS A 31 -5.05 8.02 -0.69
CA LYS A 31 -6.05 8.46 0.31
C LYS A 31 -7.47 8.16 -0.16
N ASP A 32 -7.75 8.35 -1.44
CA ASP A 32 -9.07 8.06 -2.00
C ASP A 32 -9.35 6.56 -1.96
N LEU A 33 -8.37 5.70 -2.25
CA LEU A 33 -8.47 4.25 -2.08
C LEU A 33 -8.86 3.88 -0.64
N VAL A 34 -8.20 4.46 0.36
CA VAL A 34 -8.52 4.19 1.76
C VAL A 34 -9.91 4.70 2.15
N LYS A 35 -10.32 5.86 1.64
CA LYS A 35 -11.70 6.34 1.82
C LYS A 35 -12.72 5.43 1.17
N ILE A 36 -12.42 4.84 0.01
CA ILE A 36 -13.31 3.89 -0.67
C ILE A 36 -13.43 2.58 0.14
N LEU A 37 -12.34 2.14 0.77
CA LEU A 37 -12.31 0.94 1.60
C LEU A 37 -12.95 1.11 2.99
N GLN A 38 -13.32 2.34 3.37
CA GLN A 38 -14.02 2.80 4.58
C GLN A 38 -14.27 1.74 5.69
N ASN A 39 -13.53 1.91 6.81
CA ASN A 39 -13.75 1.43 8.20
C ASN A 39 -12.44 1.36 9.03
N GLY A 40 -11.27 1.56 8.42
CA GLY A 40 -9.96 1.55 9.10
C GLY A 40 -9.28 2.92 9.18
N GLU A 41 -8.34 3.06 10.11
CA GLU A 41 -7.47 4.24 10.23
C GLU A 41 -6.11 3.98 9.57
N PHE A 42 -5.49 5.02 9.02
CA PHE A 42 -4.10 4.94 8.60
C PHE A 42 -3.19 4.80 9.82
N ARG A 43 -2.40 3.73 9.86
CA ARG A 43 -1.36 3.52 10.87
C ARG A 43 0.00 3.68 10.22
N THR A 44 0.94 4.21 10.99
CA THR A 44 2.35 4.32 10.59
C THR A 44 3.14 3.33 11.42
N GLU A 45 4.01 2.57 10.77
CA GLU A 45 4.90 1.62 11.42
C GLU A 45 6.34 1.93 11.02
N ASN A 46 7.21 1.95 12.03
CA ASN A 46 8.65 2.03 11.83
C ASN A 46 9.20 0.62 12.13
N GLN A 47 9.60 -0.12 11.10
CA GLN A 47 10.21 -1.44 11.28
C GLN A 47 11.54 -1.32 12.05
N LEU A 48 11.80 -2.29 12.93
CA LEU A 48 12.87 -2.31 13.96
C LEU A 48 14.32 -2.35 13.43
N LYS A 49 14.53 -2.23 12.11
CA LYS A 49 15.86 -2.04 11.49
C LYS A 49 16.02 -0.67 10.81
N GLY A 50 15.14 0.30 11.10
CA GLY A 50 15.39 1.74 10.89
C GLY A 50 15.45 2.25 9.44
N ARG A 51 15.24 1.40 8.42
CA ARG A 51 15.44 1.81 7.01
C ARG A 51 14.14 2.07 6.23
N VAL A 52 13.01 1.50 6.65
CA VAL A 52 11.74 1.61 5.91
C VAL A 52 10.67 2.24 6.80
N ARG A 53 10.23 3.44 6.40
CA ARG A 53 9.02 4.07 6.96
C ARG A 53 7.83 3.61 6.14
N LEU A 54 6.96 2.81 6.74
CA LEU A 54 5.77 2.24 6.11
C LEU A 54 4.51 2.90 6.68
N ARG A 55 3.52 3.11 5.82
CA ARG A 55 2.15 3.38 6.27
C ARG A 55 1.27 2.23 5.84
N TYR A 56 0.23 1.92 6.62
CA TYR A 56 -0.72 0.91 6.22
C TYR A 56 -2.14 1.28 6.61
N TYR A 57 -3.07 0.67 5.90
CA TYR A 57 -4.48 0.64 6.21
C TYR A 57 -4.87 -0.82 6.42
N ARG A 58 -5.58 -1.11 7.50
CA ARG A 58 -6.01 -2.47 7.82
C ARG A 58 -7.42 -2.49 8.40
N THR A 59 -8.21 -3.44 7.92
CA THR A 59 -9.47 -3.90 8.52
C THR A 59 -9.41 -5.42 8.67
N ASP A 60 -10.51 -6.06 9.07
CA ASP A 60 -10.60 -7.52 9.12
C ASP A 60 -10.47 -8.17 7.74
N HIS A 61 -10.81 -7.44 6.68
CA HIS A 61 -10.87 -7.94 5.31
C HIS A 61 -9.92 -7.25 4.34
N HIS A 62 -9.19 -6.22 4.75
CA HIS A 62 -8.33 -5.48 3.82
C HIS A 62 -7.00 -5.17 4.49
N LEU A 63 -5.90 -5.41 3.78
CA LEU A 63 -4.59 -4.92 4.16
C LEU A 63 -3.99 -4.15 2.98
N VAL A 64 -3.66 -2.88 3.19
CA VAL A 64 -2.97 -2.05 2.21
C VAL A 64 -1.74 -1.47 2.85
N ARG A 65 -0.55 -1.74 2.31
CA ARG A 65 0.73 -1.17 2.78
C ARG A 65 1.28 -0.22 1.72
N PHE A 66 1.68 0.98 2.16
CA PHE A 66 2.23 2.05 1.35
C PHE A 66 3.71 2.24 1.65
N TYR A 67 4.53 1.92 0.67
CA TYR A 67 5.99 2.05 0.68
C TYR A 67 6.36 3.32 -0.08
N PHE A 68 6.87 4.31 0.65
CA PHE A 68 7.25 5.59 0.07
C PHE A 68 8.64 5.51 -0.55
N MET A 69 8.73 5.64 -1.86
CA MET A 69 9.98 5.63 -2.60
C MET A 69 10.06 6.78 -3.60
N THR A 70 11.24 7.38 -3.71
CA THR A 70 11.54 8.43 -4.70
C THR A 70 12.49 7.94 -5.79
N HIS A 71 13.09 6.75 -5.64
CA HIS A 71 14.01 6.16 -6.60
C HIS A 71 14.04 4.63 -6.51
N VAL A 72 14.01 3.95 -7.67
CA VAL A 72 13.92 2.48 -7.77
C VAL A 72 15.23 1.76 -7.42
N SER A 73 16.39 2.43 -7.53
CA SER A 73 17.71 1.83 -7.21
C SER A 73 18.23 2.19 -5.81
N SER A 74 17.33 2.37 -4.84
CA SER A 74 17.71 2.77 -3.49
C SER A 74 17.80 1.58 -2.53
N GLU A 75 18.66 1.67 -1.51
CA GLU A 75 18.70 0.72 -0.37
C GLU A 75 17.33 0.56 0.31
N TYR A 76 16.41 1.50 0.10
CA TYR A 76 15.03 1.41 0.55
C TYR A 76 14.30 0.21 -0.09
N ILE A 77 14.48 -0.04 -1.39
CA ILE A 77 13.83 -1.17 -2.08
C ILE A 77 14.29 -2.51 -1.51
N GLU A 78 15.57 -2.66 -1.18
CA GLU A 78 16.05 -3.87 -0.51
C GLU A 78 15.33 -4.09 0.82
N GLY A 79 15.09 -3.03 1.58
CA GLY A 79 14.26 -3.08 2.78
C GLY A 79 12.82 -3.51 2.51
N VAL A 80 12.20 -3.02 1.43
CA VAL A 80 10.84 -3.44 1.03
C VAL A 80 10.80 -4.91 0.62
N LEU A 81 11.80 -5.39 -0.13
CA LEU A 81 11.90 -6.80 -0.53
C LEU A 81 12.10 -7.70 0.69
N ALA A 82 12.97 -7.32 1.62
CA ALA A 82 13.14 -8.03 2.88
C ALA A 82 11.83 -8.08 3.69
N ASP A 83 11.06 -6.99 3.72
CA ASP A 83 9.74 -6.96 4.36
C ASP A 83 8.74 -7.94 3.72
N PHE A 84 8.83 -8.19 2.42
CA PHE A 84 7.99 -9.18 1.72
C PHE A 84 8.46 -10.62 1.95
N GLU A 85 9.77 -10.86 1.98
CA GLU A 85 10.34 -12.18 2.22
C GLU A 85 10.07 -12.68 3.64
N HIS A 86 10.19 -11.80 4.63
CA HIS A 86 10.06 -12.16 6.05
C HIS A 86 8.66 -11.89 6.61
N GLY A 87 7.82 -11.17 5.87
CA GLY A 87 6.47 -10.77 6.26
C GLY A 87 5.37 -11.49 5.47
N PRO A 88 4.11 -11.03 5.59
CA PRO A 88 3.05 -11.47 4.68
C PRO A 88 3.40 -11.07 3.24
N GLN A 89 3.14 -11.94 2.26
CA GLN A 89 3.36 -11.63 0.85
C GLN A 89 2.15 -10.90 0.26
N PRO A 90 2.36 -9.81 -0.51
CA PRO A 90 1.27 -9.12 -1.18
C PRO A 90 0.63 -9.98 -2.27
N ASP A 91 -0.71 -9.99 -2.32
CA ASP A 91 -1.45 -10.52 -3.46
C ASP A 91 -1.30 -9.62 -4.70
N ILE A 92 -1.17 -8.31 -4.46
CA ILE A 92 -1.14 -7.27 -5.50
C ILE A 92 -0.01 -6.30 -5.15
N VAL A 93 0.91 -6.11 -6.09
CA VAL A 93 1.95 -5.08 -6.02
C VAL A 93 1.68 -4.03 -7.08
N ILE A 94 1.51 -2.78 -6.65
CA ILE A 94 1.35 -1.62 -7.53
C ILE A 94 2.62 -0.79 -7.42
N ILE A 95 3.37 -0.68 -8.52
CA ILE A 95 4.52 0.21 -8.63
C ILE A 95 4.13 1.31 -9.61
N ASN A 96 4.04 2.53 -9.11
CA ASN A 96 3.69 3.66 -9.93
C ASN A 96 4.89 4.62 -9.99
N SER A 97 5.44 4.80 -11.18
CA SER A 97 6.45 5.82 -11.46
C SER A 97 5.77 7.08 -11.98
N CYS A 98 6.12 8.24 -11.43
CA CYS A 98 5.77 9.54 -12.00
C CYS A 98 7.05 10.17 -12.58
N ILE A 99 6.98 10.62 -13.84
CA ILE A 99 8.00 11.46 -14.50
C ILE A 99 7.48 12.90 -14.52
#